data_AF-A0A4U9I3E0-F1
#
_entry.id   AF-A0A4U9I3E0-F1
#
_cell.length_a   1.000
_cell.length_b   1.000
_cell.length_c   1.000
_cell.angle_alpha   90.00
_cell.angle_beta   90.00
_cell.angle_gamma   90.00
#
_symmetry.space_group_name_H-M   'P 1'
#
loop_
_entity.id
_entity.type
_entity.pdbx_description
1 polymer ?
#
loop_
_entity_poly.entity_id
_entity_poly.type
_entity_poly.pdbx_seq_one_letter_code
_entity_poly.pdbx_strand_id
1 'polypeptide(L)'
;MQWLKQPEMYQGKTVAELRERINLDFSPEGLGNETAIERAVEYFLKDSLAVHHPQCVAHLHCPSLVVSQAAEVMINATNQSMDSWDQSPSATIIEIKLDRVAAYPSGVPARRRRCLHQRRHPEAT
;
A
#
# COMPACT_ATOMS: atom_id res chain seq x y z
N MET A 1 -1.92 19.74 -4.39
CA MET A 1 -3.06 19.67 -3.45
C MET A 1 -4.44 19.89 -4.09
N GLN A 2 -4.53 20.48 -5.29
CA GLN A 2 -5.83 20.74 -5.97
C GLN A 2 -6.67 19.46 -6.21
N TRP A 3 -6.03 18.32 -6.48
CA TRP A 3 -6.71 17.06 -6.82
C TRP A 3 -7.59 16.51 -5.67
N LEU A 4 -7.20 16.73 -4.41
CA LEU A 4 -7.99 16.32 -3.24
C LEU A 4 -9.30 17.11 -3.06
N LYS A 5 -9.38 18.29 -3.68
CA LYS A 5 -10.56 19.17 -3.59
C LYS A 5 -11.59 18.89 -4.67
N GLN A 6 -11.39 17.84 -5.48
CA GLN A 6 -12.31 17.51 -6.55
C GLN A 6 -13.67 17.07 -5.97
N PRO A 7 -14.80 17.63 -6.45
CA PRO A 7 -16.11 17.32 -5.90
C PRO A 7 -16.70 16.02 -6.44
N GLU A 8 -16.25 15.52 -7.60
CA GLU A 8 -16.73 14.25 -8.15
C GLU A 8 -15.87 13.05 -7.69
N MET A 9 -16.50 11.88 -7.55
CA MET A 9 -15.77 10.64 -7.24
C MET A 9 -14.88 10.15 -8.39
N TYR A 10 -15.21 10.53 -9.62
CA TYR A 10 -14.48 10.18 -10.84
C TYR A 10 -14.80 11.18 -11.95
N GLN A 11 -13.83 11.50 -12.81
CA GLN A 11 -14.02 12.46 -13.91
C GLN A 11 -14.85 11.91 -15.09
N GLY A 12 -15.18 10.61 -15.08
CA GLY A 12 -16.03 10.01 -16.10
C GLY A 12 -15.34 9.74 -17.44
N LYS A 13 -14.00 9.87 -17.51
CA LYS A 13 -13.24 9.54 -18.72
C LYS A 13 -13.45 8.08 -19.12
N THR A 14 -13.53 7.84 -20.42
CA THR A 14 -13.54 6.51 -20.99
C THR A 14 -12.14 5.90 -21.00
N VAL A 15 -12.07 4.59 -21.19
CA VAL A 15 -10.78 3.88 -21.35
C VAL A 15 -9.99 4.42 -22.54
N ALA A 16 -10.66 4.81 -23.63
CA ALA A 16 -10.01 5.37 -24.82
C ALA A 16 -9.34 6.73 -24.50
N GLU A 17 -10.06 7.62 -23.83
CA GLU A 17 -9.54 8.92 -23.41
C GLU A 17 -8.36 8.79 -22.43
N LEU A 18 -8.43 7.85 -21.48
CA LEU A 18 -7.32 7.58 -20.56
C LEU A 18 -6.09 7.03 -21.29
N ARG A 19 -6.28 6.13 -22.26
CA ARG A 19 -5.17 5.58 -23.07
C ARG A 19 -4.46 6.65 -23.88
N GLU A 20 -5.21 7.58 -24.46
CA GLU A 20 -4.65 8.69 -25.22
C GLU A 20 -3.94 9.70 -24.30
N ARG A 21 -4.52 9.99 -23.14
CA ARG A 21 -3.99 10.95 -22.18
C ARG A 21 -2.75 10.46 -21.45
N ILE A 22 -2.71 9.19 -21.03
CA ILE A 22 -1.61 8.63 -20.24
C ILE A 22 -0.48 8.21 -21.19
N ASN A 23 0.40 9.16 -21.47
CA ASN A 23 1.62 8.91 -22.24
C ASN A 23 2.85 8.95 -21.33
N LEU A 24 3.53 7.81 -21.22
CA LEU A 24 4.73 7.64 -20.40
C LEU A 24 5.94 7.50 -21.32
N ASP A 25 6.70 8.59 -21.44
CA ASP A 25 7.96 8.61 -22.16
C ASP A 25 9.11 8.31 -21.19
N PHE A 26 9.91 7.30 -21.53
CA PHE A 26 11.02 6.81 -20.71
C PHE A 26 12.33 7.09 -21.42
N SER A 27 13.18 7.93 -20.82
CA SER A 27 14.54 8.18 -21.29
C SER A 27 15.58 7.59 -20.33
N PRO A 28 16.78 7.26 -20.81
CA PRO A 28 17.88 6.80 -19.96
C PRO A 28 18.26 7.79 -18.85
N GLU A 29 18.08 9.09 -19.09
CA GLU A 29 18.39 10.17 -18.14
C GLU A 29 17.33 10.32 -17.04
N GLY A 30 16.13 9.79 -17.27
CA GLY A 30 14.98 9.97 -16.40
C GLY A 30 14.43 11.40 -16.38
N LEU A 31 13.33 11.60 -15.63
CA LEU A 31 12.61 12.88 -15.57
C LEU A 31 12.98 13.75 -14.35
N GLY A 32 13.73 13.18 -13.40
CA GLY A 32 13.91 13.76 -12.07
C GLY A 32 12.68 13.57 -11.17
N ASN A 33 12.89 13.59 -9.86
CA ASN A 33 11.86 13.25 -8.87
C ASN A 33 10.66 14.21 -8.90
N GLU A 34 10.89 15.52 -8.98
CA GLU A 34 9.84 16.53 -8.95
C GLU A 34 8.90 16.38 -10.15
N THR A 35 9.45 16.40 -11.38
CA THR A 35 8.69 16.19 -12.61
C THR A 35 7.96 14.85 -12.62
N ALA A 36 8.60 13.78 -12.14
CA ALA A 36 7.98 12.46 -12.07
C ALA A 36 6.76 12.45 -11.12
N ILE A 37 6.89 13.07 -9.95
CA ILE A 37 5.79 13.21 -8.98
C ILE A 37 4.67 14.08 -9.57
N GLU A 38 4.99 15.19 -10.23
CA GLU A 38 3.99 16.04 -10.88
C GLU A 38 3.20 15.29 -11.96
N ARG A 39 3.88 14.51 -12.81
CA ARG A 39 3.21 13.65 -13.80
C ARG A 39 2.36 12.58 -13.14
N ALA A 40 2.80 11.99 -12.03
CA ALA A 40 1.99 11.03 -11.27
C ALA A 40 0.72 11.70 -10.71
N VAL A 41 0.82 12.91 -10.18
CA VAL A 41 -0.37 13.67 -9.75
C VAL A 41 -1.30 13.94 -10.93
N GLU A 42 -0.76 14.30 -12.09
CA GLU A 42 -1.55 14.67 -13.26
C GLU A 42 -2.25 13.51 -13.97
N TYR A 43 -1.54 12.42 -14.22
CA TYR A 43 -2.02 11.30 -15.01
C TYR A 43 -2.69 10.22 -14.17
N PHE A 44 -2.22 10.04 -12.93
CA PHE A 44 -2.74 9.01 -12.04
C PHE A 44 -3.76 9.59 -11.06
N LEU A 45 -3.37 10.52 -10.18
CA LEU A 45 -4.26 10.95 -9.09
C LEU A 45 -5.51 11.71 -9.54
N LYS A 46 -5.42 12.60 -10.55
CA LYS A 46 -6.58 13.37 -11.06
C LYS A 46 -7.70 12.49 -11.63
N ASP A 47 -7.32 11.36 -12.24
CA ASP A 47 -8.25 10.45 -12.91
C ASP A 47 -8.47 9.15 -12.10
N SER A 48 -8.09 9.15 -10.82
CA SER A 48 -8.33 8.02 -9.92
C SER A 48 -9.74 8.07 -9.33
N LEU A 49 -10.29 6.90 -9.02
CA LEU A 49 -11.55 6.79 -8.29
C LEU A 49 -11.35 7.21 -6.81
N ALA A 50 -12.06 8.23 -6.37
CA ALA A 50 -12.02 8.70 -4.99
C ALA A 50 -12.91 7.82 -4.09
N VAL A 51 -12.31 6.75 -3.54
CA VAL A 51 -13.01 5.78 -2.69
C VAL A 51 -13.57 6.35 -1.38
N HIS A 52 -13.03 7.49 -0.94
CA HIS A 52 -13.50 8.23 0.23
C HIS A 52 -14.71 9.12 -0.08
N HIS A 53 -15.09 9.26 -1.35
CA HIS A 53 -16.25 10.04 -1.74
C HIS A 53 -17.54 9.32 -1.29
N PRO A 54 -18.52 10.00 -0.64
CA PRO A 54 -19.71 9.35 -0.08
C PRO A 54 -20.57 8.59 -1.09
N GLN A 55 -20.49 8.94 -2.37
CA GLN A 55 -21.21 8.26 -3.45
C GLN A 55 -20.47 7.05 -4.04
N CYS A 56 -19.23 6.76 -3.61
CA CYS A 56 -18.44 5.63 -4.07
C CYS A 56 -18.83 4.34 -3.31
N VAL A 57 -20.00 3.76 -3.65
CA VAL A 57 -20.61 2.65 -2.89
C VAL A 57 -20.85 1.37 -3.73
N ALA A 58 -20.18 1.24 -4.88
CA ALA A 58 -20.45 0.15 -5.81
C ALA A 58 -19.86 -1.21 -5.39
N HIS A 59 -18.72 -1.21 -4.70
CA HIS A 59 -17.93 -2.40 -4.44
C HIS A 59 -17.39 -2.43 -3.00
N LEU A 60 -16.85 -3.57 -2.58
CA LEU A 60 -16.12 -3.73 -1.31
C LEU A 60 -14.72 -3.08 -1.39
N HIS A 61 -14.68 -1.81 -1.78
CA HIS A 61 -13.50 -0.98 -1.85
C HIS A 61 -13.61 0.09 -0.76
N CYS A 62 -13.06 -0.20 0.41
CA CYS A 62 -13.15 0.69 1.56
C CYS A 62 -12.20 1.90 1.42
N PRO A 63 -12.58 3.07 1.96
CA PRO A 63 -11.62 4.14 2.21
C PRO A 63 -10.50 3.63 3.14
N SER A 64 -9.25 3.97 2.82
CA SER A 64 -8.12 3.64 3.68
C SER A 64 -8.11 4.49 4.95
N LEU A 65 -7.70 3.88 6.07
CA LEU A 65 -7.54 4.59 7.34
C LEU A 65 -6.25 5.40 7.34
N VAL A 66 -6.24 6.59 7.97
CA VAL A 66 -5.05 7.45 8.09
C VAL A 66 -3.87 6.70 8.73
N VAL A 67 -4.15 5.88 9.75
CA VAL A 67 -3.12 5.04 10.41
C VAL A 67 -2.54 3.99 9.46
N SER A 68 -3.33 3.48 8.51
CA SER A 68 -2.85 2.54 7.49
C SER A 68 -1.92 3.22 6.50
N GLN A 69 -2.21 4.47 6.12
CA GLN A 69 -1.34 5.24 5.22
C GLN A 69 -0.01 5.58 5.89
N ALA A 70 -0.01 5.93 7.18
CA ALA A 70 1.22 6.14 7.94
C ALA A 70 2.04 4.84 8.05
N ALA A 71 1.38 3.70 8.24
CA ALA A 71 2.05 2.39 8.24
C ALA A 71 2.74 2.10 6.90
N GLU A 72 2.08 2.37 5.76
CA GLU A 72 2.68 2.20 4.43
C GLU A 72 3.95 3.03 4.22
N VAL A 73 3.97 4.28 4.72
CA VAL A 73 5.18 5.12 4.67
C VAL A 73 6.32 4.49 5.46
N MET A 74 6.05 3.96 6.66
CA MET A 74 7.07 3.28 7.47
C MET A 74 7.56 1.98 6.82
N ILE A 75 6.65 1.20 6.24
CA ILE A 75 6.98 -0.04 5.53
C ILE A 75 7.90 0.28 4.34
N ASN A 76 7.53 1.27 3.52
CA ASN A 76 8.32 1.66 2.36
C ASN A 76 9.70 2.21 2.77
N ALA A 77 9.75 3.08 3.80
CA ALA A 77 11.00 3.68 4.27
C ALA A 77 11.99 2.65 4.85
N THR A 78 11.49 1.55 5.40
CA THR A 78 12.33 0.52 6.05
C THR A 78 12.61 -0.68 5.16
N ASN A 79 11.79 -0.91 4.12
CA ASN A 79 11.94 -1.97 3.12
C ASN A 79 12.33 -3.34 3.72
N GLN A 80 11.67 -3.72 4.81
CA GLN A 80 11.96 -4.96 5.56
C GLN A 80 11.46 -6.18 4.79
N SER A 81 12.28 -7.22 4.69
CA SER A 81 11.91 -8.49 4.03
C SER A 81 11.45 -9.53 5.06
N MET A 82 10.23 -10.04 4.88
CA MET A 82 9.58 -10.97 5.82
C MET A 82 10.03 -12.43 5.67
N ASP A 83 10.96 -12.70 4.74
CA ASP A 83 11.43 -14.07 4.44
C ASP A 83 12.37 -14.64 5.51
N SER A 84 13.14 -13.78 6.20
CA SER A 84 14.08 -14.20 7.23
C SER A 84 14.17 -13.22 8.40
N TRP A 85 14.50 -13.77 9.57
CA TRP A 85 14.55 -13.03 10.84
C TRP A 85 15.55 -11.88 10.83
N ASP A 86 16.72 -12.10 10.25
CA ASP A 86 17.81 -11.13 10.13
C ASP A 86 17.49 -9.96 9.19
N GLN A 87 16.44 -10.08 8.37
CA GLN A 87 15.96 -9.04 7.46
C GLN A 87 14.77 -8.24 8.00
N SER A 88 14.11 -8.71 9.08
CA SER A 88 12.88 -8.11 9.60
C SER A 88 12.57 -8.48 11.07
N PRO A 89 13.50 -8.33 12.02
CA PRO A 89 13.35 -8.90 13.37
C PRO A 89 12.12 -8.33 14.11
N SER A 90 11.99 -7.00 14.14
CA SER A 90 10.85 -6.34 14.80
C SER A 90 9.53 -6.57 14.06
N ALA A 91 9.54 -6.48 12.73
CA ALA A 91 8.34 -6.68 11.91
C ALA A 91 7.81 -8.12 12.02
N THR A 92 8.70 -9.12 12.08
CA THR A 92 8.33 -10.53 12.27
C THR A 92 7.58 -10.72 13.59
N ILE A 93 8.05 -10.11 14.69
CA ILE A 93 7.35 -10.21 15.98
C ILE A 93 5.99 -9.51 15.95
N ILE A 94 5.88 -8.36 15.28
CA ILE A 94 4.61 -7.64 15.11
C ILE A 94 3.60 -8.49 14.32
N GLU A 95 4.00 -9.08 13.19
CA GLU A 95 3.17 -9.98 12.38
C GLU A 95 2.62 -11.13 13.23
N ILE A 96 3.50 -11.85 13.95
CA ILE A 96 3.10 -12.98 14.82
C ILE A 96 2.10 -12.54 15.89
N LYS A 97 2.24 -11.32 16.44
CA LYS A 97 1.30 -10.79 17.44
C LYS A 97 -0.05 -10.44 16.80
N LEU A 98 -0.06 -9.83 15.61
CA LEU A 98 -1.28 -9.50 14.88
C LEU A 98 -2.07 -10.75 14.47
N ASP A 99 -1.39 -11.78 13.99
CA ASP A 99 -1.98 -13.08 13.68
C ASP A 99 -2.74 -13.67 14.88
N ARG A 100 -2.18 -13.55 16.08
CA ARG A 100 -2.83 -14.04 17.31
C ARG A 100 -4.08 -13.24 17.64
N VAL A 101 -4.04 -11.92 17.47
CA VAL A 101 -5.21 -11.05 17.68
C VAL A 101 -6.32 -11.41 16.68
N ALA A 102 -5.97 -11.66 15.42
CA ALA A 102 -6.94 -12.04 14.38
C ALA A 102 -7.51 -13.46 14.57
N ALA A 103 -6.72 -14.40 15.10
CA ALA A 103 -7.15 -15.76 15.39
C ALA A 103 -8.08 -15.85 16.61
N TYR A 104 -7.92 -14.95 17.59
CA TYR A 104 -8.70 -14.95 18.84
C TYR A 104 -10.23 -14.96 18.64
N PRO A 105 -10.83 -14.07 17.80
CA PRO A 105 -12.28 -14.08 17.56
C PRO A 105 -12.76 -15.20 16.63
N SER A 106 -11.87 -15.85 15.87
CA SER A 106 -12.24 -16.86 14.87
C SER A 106 -12.18 -18.31 15.38
N GLY A 107 -11.71 -18.54 16.62
CA GLY A 107 -11.57 -19.88 17.20
C GLY A 107 -10.54 -20.76 16.49
N VAL A 108 -9.74 -20.20 15.58
CA VAL A 108 -8.73 -20.92 14.82
C VAL A 108 -7.52 -21.17 15.73
N PRO A 109 -7.06 -22.42 15.90
CA PRO A 109 -5.88 -22.71 16.69
C PRO A 109 -4.65 -22.02 16.09
N ALA A 110 -3.83 -21.38 16.92
CA ALA A 110 -2.61 -20.74 16.47
C ALA A 110 -1.69 -21.79 15.80
N ARG A 111 -1.60 -21.76 14.46
CA ARG A 111 -0.58 -22.53 13.74
C ARG A 111 0.77 -21.90 14.05
N ARG A 112 1.74 -22.70 14.49
CA ARG A 112 3.13 -22.25 14.64
C ARG A 112 3.72 -21.98 13.24
N ARG A 113 3.49 -20.79 12.68
CA ARG A 113 4.37 -20.26 11.62
C ARG A 113 5.69 -19.92 12.29
N ARG A 114 6.71 -20.72 12.01
CA ARG A 114 8.11 -20.39 12.31
C ARG A 114 8.68 -19.81 11.02
N CYS A 115 9.20 -18.58 11.04
CA CYS A 115 10.01 -18.10 9.93
C CYS A 115 11.14 -19.12 9.68
N LEU A 116 11.39 -19.48 8.43
CA LEU A 116 12.29 -20.58 8.04
C LEU A 116 13.69 -20.45 8.69
N HIS A 117 14.14 -19.23 8.99
CA HIS A 117 15.43 -18.93 9.62
C HIS A 117 15.45 -18.76 11.15
N GLN A 118 14.31 -18.73 11.85
CA GLN A 118 14.28 -18.77 13.32
C GLN A 118 14.89 -20.06 13.91
N ARG A 119 15.16 -21.07 13.07
CA ARG A 119 15.86 -22.30 13.48
C ARG A 119 17.36 -22.10 13.75
N ARG A 120 17.99 -21.04 13.23
CA ARG A 120 19.46 -20.86 13.34
C ARG A 120 19.89 -20.07 14.58
N HIS A 121 19.00 -19.29 15.22
CA HIS A 121 19.32 -18.50 16.41
C HIS A 121 18.20 -18.62 17.46
N PRO A 122 18.18 -19.71 18.25
CA PRO A 122 17.16 -19.96 19.27
C PRO A 122 17.23 -19.02 20.49
N GLU A 123 18.28 -18.20 20.61
CA GLU A 123 18.51 -17.31 21.75
C GLU A 123 17.95 -15.88 21.57
N ALA A 124 17.32 -15.57 20.43
CA ALA A 124 16.76 -14.23 20.16
C ALA A 124 15.31 -14.05 20.68
N THR A 125 14.92 -14.78 21.73
CA THR A 125 13.60 -14.69 22.41
C THR A 125 13.68 -13.96 23.73
#